data_AF-A0A7Y3BF28-F1
#
_entry.id   AF-A0A7Y3BF28-F1
#
_cell.length_a   1.000
_cell.length_b   1.000
_cell.length_c   1.000
_cell.angle_alpha   90.00
_cell.angle_beta   90.00
_cell.angle_gamma   90.00
#
_symmetry.space_group_name_H-M   'P 1'
#
loop_
_entity.id
_entity.type
_entity.pdbx_description
1 polymer ?
#
loop_
_entity_poly.entity_id
_entity_poly.type
_entity_poly.pdbx_seq_one_letter_code
_entity_poly.pdbx_strand_id
1 'polypeptide(L)'
;MIKSTIKTVAAAAMMAGLALPASAADPGPTITQIQERGSLLCTSHNGSYLGFAEVDDDGKWSGFDIEMCKALATAILGNPEALQLIPVSWAQRFPALQSGDIDVIIKVTGWTMSRDTELGLQYSRPYFIGPTNILVRSDLGATSPEDLEGGVFCINAGTSIERIVADYMGARGITYEALNFEKAEELRAALYAGRCDALAGFGPFLAATRFNA
;
A
#
# COMPACT_ATOMS: atom_id res chain seq x y z
N MET A 1 34.46 73.09 -29.88
CA MET A 1 33.45 72.04 -30.09
C MET A 1 34.08 70.72 -29.65
N ILE A 2 34.03 70.47 -28.33
CA ILE A 2 33.30 69.39 -27.64
C ILE A 2 34.15 68.11 -27.50
N LYS A 3 34.80 68.03 -26.33
CA LYS A 3 35.25 66.80 -25.69
C LYS A 3 34.03 65.92 -25.39
N SER A 4 34.10 64.62 -25.63
CA SER A 4 33.22 63.66 -24.93
C SER A 4 33.90 62.30 -24.77
N THR A 5 34.40 62.13 -23.55
CA THR A 5 34.66 60.87 -22.85
C THR A 5 33.39 60.04 -22.77
N ILE A 6 33.45 58.72 -22.94
CA ILE A 6 32.74 57.72 -22.11
C ILE A 6 33.46 56.38 -22.29
N LYS A 7 34.01 55.90 -21.17
CA LYS A 7 34.51 54.54 -20.98
C LYS A 7 33.29 53.64 -20.75
N THR A 8 33.10 52.60 -21.56
CA THR A 8 32.10 51.57 -21.25
C THR A 8 32.78 50.46 -20.45
N VAL A 9 32.68 50.54 -19.12
CA VAL A 9 32.86 49.42 -18.21
C VAL A 9 31.45 48.89 -17.91
N ALA A 10 31.16 47.66 -18.32
CA ALA A 10 30.00 46.89 -17.84
C ALA A 10 30.38 45.41 -17.94
N ALA A 11 31.02 44.87 -16.90
CA ALA A 11 30.37 44.12 -15.82
C ALA A 11 30.20 42.64 -16.18
N ALA A 12 31.30 41.89 -16.07
CA ALA A 12 31.27 40.46 -15.81
C ALA A 12 30.79 40.24 -14.36
N ALA A 13 29.47 40.25 -14.15
CA ALA A 13 28.88 39.74 -12.92
C ALA A 13 28.71 38.23 -13.09
N MET A 14 29.77 37.51 -12.75
CA MET A 14 29.77 36.06 -12.66
C MET A 14 28.65 35.65 -11.69
N MET A 15 27.68 34.92 -12.22
CA MET A 15 26.53 34.39 -11.51
C MET A 15 27.03 33.28 -10.56
N ALA A 16 27.70 33.68 -9.47
CA ALA A 16 27.90 32.84 -8.31
C ALA A 16 26.55 32.76 -7.59
N GLY A 17 25.63 31.98 -8.18
CA GLY A 17 24.45 31.54 -7.48
C GLY A 17 24.92 30.82 -6.22
N LEU A 18 24.65 31.41 -5.07
CA LEU A 18 24.82 30.76 -3.78
C LEU A 18 24.03 29.45 -3.82
N ALA A 19 24.73 28.34 -4.03
CA ALA A 19 24.27 27.04 -3.58
C ALA A 19 24.27 27.11 -2.05
N LEU A 20 23.20 27.67 -1.48
CA LEU A 20 22.88 27.43 -0.09
C LEU A 20 22.90 25.90 0.07
N PRO A 21 23.70 25.33 0.99
CA PRO A 21 23.54 23.93 1.31
C PRO A 21 22.08 23.78 1.70
N ALA A 22 21.35 22.94 0.96
CA ALA A 22 20.03 22.50 1.39
C ALA A 22 20.24 22.02 2.83
N SER A 23 19.70 22.75 3.81
CA SER A 23 19.77 22.32 5.20
C SER A 23 19.12 20.95 5.20
N ALA A 24 19.93 19.91 5.43
CA ALA A 24 19.41 18.58 5.59
C ALA A 24 18.37 18.67 6.70
N ALA A 25 17.11 18.45 6.34
CA ALA A 25 16.03 18.43 7.32
C ALA A 25 16.42 17.42 8.41
N ASP A 26 16.16 17.76 9.67
CA ASP A 26 16.32 16.82 10.76
C ASP A 26 15.58 15.53 10.39
N PRO A 27 16.27 14.38 10.27
CA PRO A 27 15.67 13.12 9.84
C PRO A 27 14.47 12.69 10.71
N GLY A 28 14.33 13.26 11.91
CA GLY A 28 13.24 12.95 12.81
C GLY A 28 13.45 11.60 13.52
N PRO A 29 12.68 11.33 14.59
CA PRO A 29 12.98 10.24 15.51
C PRO A 29 12.93 8.84 14.87
N THR A 30 12.04 8.59 13.91
CA THR A 30 11.91 7.28 13.25
C THR A 30 13.12 6.99 12.36
N ILE A 31 13.57 7.95 11.56
CA ILE A 31 14.75 7.77 10.69
C ILE A 31 16.02 7.62 11.52
N THR A 32 16.17 8.40 12.59
CA THR A 32 17.29 8.24 13.54
C THR A 32 17.33 6.82 14.11
N GLN A 33 16.19 6.29 14.56
CA GLN A 33 16.11 4.91 15.07
C GLN A 33 16.47 3.86 14.01
N ILE A 34 16.01 4.04 12.76
CA ILE A 34 16.36 3.14 11.65
C ILE A 34 17.87 3.17 11.39
N GLN A 35 18.49 4.34 11.40
CA GLN A 35 19.93 4.51 11.18
C GLN A 35 20.76 3.92 12.32
N GLU A 36 20.37 4.15 13.57
CA GLU A 36 21.02 3.55 14.75
C GLU A 36 20.91 2.03 14.77
N ARG A 37 19.74 1.49 14.40
CA ARG A 37 19.51 0.05 14.28
C ARG A 37 20.20 -0.57 13.07
N GLY A 38 20.43 0.21 12.01
CA GLY A 38 21.01 -0.25 10.75
C GLY A 38 20.05 -1.08 9.88
N SER A 39 18.75 -1.11 10.19
CA SER A 39 17.75 -1.81 9.38
C SER A 39 16.35 -1.21 9.47
N LEU A 40 15.67 -1.10 8.34
CA LEU A 40 14.25 -0.73 8.24
C LEU A 40 13.33 -1.91 8.57
N LEU A 41 12.39 -1.75 9.50
CA LEU A 41 11.33 -2.71 9.79
C LEU A 41 10.12 -2.38 8.90
N CYS A 42 10.00 -3.06 7.76
CA CYS A 42 8.92 -2.84 6.80
C CYS A 42 7.92 -4.00 6.83
N THR A 43 6.65 -3.73 6.59
CA THR A 43 5.66 -4.81 6.47
C THR A 43 5.92 -5.69 5.26
N SER A 44 5.83 -7.02 5.46
CA SER A 44 5.38 -7.92 4.41
C SER A 44 3.91 -8.31 4.62
N HIS A 45 3.38 -9.19 3.77
CA HIS A 45 2.03 -9.69 3.92
C HIS A 45 1.98 -10.96 4.77
N ASN A 46 0.82 -11.28 5.34
CA ASN A 46 0.58 -12.55 6.03
C ASN A 46 0.23 -13.62 4.97
N GLY A 47 1.25 -14.09 4.25
CA GLY A 47 1.12 -14.91 3.03
C GLY A 47 1.14 -14.07 1.75
N SER A 48 1.05 -14.73 0.60
CA SER A 48 1.17 -14.08 -0.71
C SER A 48 -0.08 -13.28 -1.08
N TYR A 49 0.14 -12.02 -1.44
CA TYR A 49 -0.80 -11.11 -2.08
C TYR A 49 -0.29 -10.80 -3.49
N LEU A 50 -0.80 -11.56 -4.46
CA LEU A 50 -0.29 -11.62 -5.82
C LEU A 50 -0.07 -10.24 -6.46
N GLY A 51 1.13 -10.02 -7.00
CA GLY A 51 1.60 -8.79 -7.62
C GLY A 51 2.19 -7.75 -6.67
N PHE A 52 1.93 -7.83 -5.36
CA PHE A 52 2.41 -6.84 -4.39
C PHE A 52 3.39 -7.42 -3.38
N ALA A 53 3.10 -8.59 -2.83
CA ALA A 53 4.02 -9.29 -1.93
C ALA A 53 3.79 -10.78 -2.04
N GLU A 54 4.77 -11.49 -2.58
CA GLU A 54 4.74 -12.93 -2.79
C GLU A 54 5.95 -13.53 -2.09
N VAL A 55 5.73 -14.62 -1.38
CA VAL A 55 6.78 -15.36 -0.66
C VAL A 55 6.93 -16.74 -1.28
N ASP A 56 8.15 -17.10 -1.63
CA ASP A 56 8.47 -18.42 -2.16
C ASP A 56 8.73 -19.46 -1.04
N ASP A 57 8.98 -20.71 -1.43
CA ASP A 57 9.24 -21.81 -0.49
C ASP A 57 10.55 -21.61 0.31
N ASP A 58 11.47 -20.78 -0.17
CA ASP A 58 12.70 -20.39 0.54
C ASP A 58 12.44 -19.24 1.55
N GLY A 59 11.21 -18.69 1.60
CA GLY A 59 10.86 -17.54 2.42
C GLY A 59 11.31 -16.19 1.83
N LYS A 60 11.72 -16.15 0.56
CA LYS A 60 12.14 -14.91 -0.11
C LYS A 60 10.92 -14.15 -0.61
N TRP A 61 10.91 -12.87 -0.29
CA TRP A 61 9.84 -11.96 -0.66
C TRP A 61 10.13 -11.22 -1.97
N SER A 62 9.11 -11.08 -2.79
CA SER A 62 9.14 -10.28 -4.04
C SER A 62 7.80 -9.58 -4.27
N GLY A 63 7.75 -8.63 -5.19
CA GLY A 63 6.53 -7.90 -5.56
C GLY A 63 6.61 -6.40 -5.26
N PHE A 64 5.60 -5.66 -5.72
CA PHE A 64 5.61 -4.20 -5.69
C PHE A 64 5.82 -3.58 -4.30
N ASP A 65 5.13 -4.08 -3.27
CA ASP A 65 5.26 -3.58 -1.89
C ASP A 65 6.67 -3.86 -1.35
N ILE A 66 7.26 -5.02 -1.71
CA ILE A 66 8.60 -5.41 -1.28
C ILE A 66 9.67 -4.52 -1.93
N GLU A 67 9.54 -4.24 -3.22
CA GLU A 67 10.45 -3.32 -3.91
C GLU A 67 10.32 -1.88 -3.37
N MET A 68 9.14 -1.46 -2.95
CA MET A 68 8.94 -0.19 -2.24
C MET A 68 9.63 -0.17 -0.87
N CYS A 69 9.61 -1.28 -0.11
CA CYS A 69 10.40 -1.39 1.13
C CYS A 69 11.90 -1.29 0.86
N LYS A 70 12.43 -1.98 -0.17
CA LYS A 70 13.84 -1.91 -0.56
C LYS A 70 14.25 -0.52 -1.03
N ALA A 71 13.38 0.17 -1.77
CA ALA A 71 13.61 1.54 -2.20
C ALA A 71 13.72 2.49 -1.00
N LEU A 72 12.85 2.33 0.01
CA LEU A 72 12.92 3.12 1.23
C LEU A 72 14.17 2.79 2.07
N ALA A 73 14.54 1.52 2.19
CA ALA A 73 15.78 1.10 2.85
C ALA A 73 17.01 1.71 2.16
N THR A 74 17.03 1.71 0.82
CA THR A 74 18.10 2.35 0.03
C THR A 74 18.15 3.86 0.30
N ALA A 75 17.00 4.53 0.37
CA ALA A 75 16.95 5.97 0.60
C ALA A 75 17.46 6.37 2.00
N ILE A 76 17.26 5.53 3.01
CA ILE A 76 17.63 5.82 4.40
C ILE A 76 19.06 5.34 4.74
N LEU A 77 19.41 4.13 4.28
CA LEU A 77 20.61 3.39 4.70
C LEU A 77 21.62 3.17 3.57
N GLY A 78 21.27 3.52 2.32
CA GLY A 78 22.13 3.31 1.16
C GLY A 78 22.25 1.84 0.71
N ASN A 79 21.45 0.93 1.28
CA ASN A 79 21.48 -0.49 0.99
C ASN A 79 20.05 -1.05 0.86
N PRO A 80 19.66 -1.62 -0.30
CA PRO A 80 18.32 -2.18 -0.50
C PRO A 80 18.05 -3.41 0.36
N GLU A 81 19.08 -4.08 0.87
CA GLU A 81 18.97 -5.27 1.72
C GLU A 81 19.02 -4.93 3.22
N ALA A 82 19.16 -3.66 3.59
CA ALA A 82 19.16 -3.22 4.99
C ALA A 82 17.73 -3.06 5.53
N LEU A 83 16.94 -4.14 5.45
CA LEU A 83 15.57 -4.19 5.94
C LEU A 83 15.24 -5.56 6.56
N GLN A 84 14.27 -5.56 7.46
CA GLN A 84 13.57 -6.74 7.94
C GLN A 84 12.11 -6.65 7.49
N LEU A 85 11.66 -7.69 6.80
CA LEU A 85 10.29 -7.82 6.34
C LEU A 85 9.47 -8.55 7.40
N ILE A 86 8.54 -7.84 8.04
CA ILE A 86 7.74 -8.36 9.14
C ILE A 86 6.36 -8.78 8.61
N PRO A 87 5.99 -10.07 8.65
CA PRO A 87 4.67 -10.52 8.20
C PRO A 87 3.58 -10.01 9.13
N VAL A 88 2.70 -9.14 8.61
CA VAL A 88 1.59 -8.60 9.39
C VAL A 88 0.26 -8.82 8.67
N SER A 89 -0.74 -9.27 9.43
CA SER A 89 -2.10 -9.44 8.92
C SER A 89 -2.75 -8.09 8.63
N TRP A 90 -3.89 -8.10 7.93
CA TRP A 90 -4.65 -6.87 7.73
C TRP A 90 -5.03 -6.24 9.08
N ALA A 91 -5.67 -6.98 9.98
CA ALA A 91 -6.11 -6.43 11.26
C ALA A 91 -4.96 -5.87 12.13
N GLN A 92 -3.77 -6.48 12.07
CA GLN A 92 -2.65 -6.14 12.96
C GLN A 92 -1.73 -5.02 12.47
N ARG A 93 -1.85 -4.56 11.22
CA ARG A 93 -0.90 -3.59 10.64
C ARG A 93 -0.85 -2.26 11.36
N PHE A 94 -1.99 -1.75 11.83
CA PHE A 94 -2.04 -0.47 12.55
C PHE A 94 -1.54 -0.59 13.99
N PRO A 95 -1.98 -1.59 14.80
CA PRO A 95 -1.38 -1.85 16.11
C PRO A 95 0.13 -2.07 16.06
N ALA A 96 0.65 -2.80 15.07
CA ALA A 96 2.09 -3.02 14.89
C ALA A 96 2.85 -1.71 14.65
N LEU A 97 2.30 -0.79 13.84
CA LEU A 97 2.92 0.52 13.62
C LEU A 97 2.86 1.40 14.88
N GLN A 98 1.74 1.37 15.60
CA GLN A 98 1.57 2.17 16.82
C GLN A 98 2.46 1.71 17.98
N SER A 99 2.73 0.40 18.07
CA SER A 99 3.61 -0.19 19.10
C SER A 99 5.10 -0.09 18.75
N GLY A 100 5.44 0.21 17.50
CA GLY A 100 6.82 0.26 17.02
C GLY A 100 7.39 -1.11 16.61
N ASP A 101 6.55 -2.14 16.48
CA ASP A 101 6.96 -3.45 15.94
C ASP A 101 7.37 -3.35 14.46
N ILE A 102 6.91 -2.30 13.77
CA ILE A 102 7.30 -1.91 12.40
C ILE A 102 7.51 -0.40 12.33
N ASP A 103 8.36 0.06 11.41
CA ASP A 103 8.58 1.48 11.16
C ASP A 103 7.60 2.05 10.13
N VAL A 104 7.15 1.20 9.19
CA VAL A 104 6.34 1.63 8.05
C VAL A 104 5.43 0.52 7.54
N ILE A 105 4.22 0.90 7.13
CA ILE A 105 3.28 0.02 6.43
C ILE A 105 3.38 0.30 4.92
N ILE A 106 3.88 -0.69 4.17
CA ILE A 106 3.81 -0.75 2.71
C ILE A 106 3.06 -2.04 2.37
N LYS A 107 1.73 -1.93 2.26
CA LYS A 107 0.80 -3.08 2.23
C LYS A 107 -0.55 -2.73 1.57
N VAL A 108 -0.56 -2.14 0.37
CA VAL A 108 -1.73 -1.64 -0.39
C VAL A 108 -2.86 -1.08 0.49
N THR A 109 -2.49 -0.27 1.48
CA THR A 109 -3.41 0.13 2.55
C THR A 109 -4.17 1.37 2.14
N GLY A 110 -5.50 1.26 2.04
CA GLY A 110 -6.36 2.38 1.66
C GLY A 110 -6.24 3.56 2.64
N TRP A 111 -5.96 4.74 2.10
CA TRP A 111 -5.98 6.00 2.85
C TRP A 111 -7.44 6.47 2.97
N THR A 112 -7.96 6.52 4.20
CA THR A 112 -9.31 7.02 4.50
C THR A 112 -9.23 8.09 5.58
N MET A 113 -10.19 9.02 5.59
CA MET A 113 -10.24 10.10 6.58
C MET A 113 -10.15 9.57 8.02
N SER A 114 -10.98 8.57 8.37
CA SER A 114 -10.96 7.98 9.71
C SER A 114 -9.59 7.41 10.11
N ARG A 115 -8.85 6.80 9.18
CA ARG A 115 -7.51 6.27 9.48
C ARG A 115 -6.48 7.37 9.71
N ASP A 116 -6.64 8.51 9.04
CA ASP A 116 -5.73 9.65 9.10
C ASP A 116 -5.99 10.55 10.30
N THR A 117 -7.25 10.62 10.77
CA THR A 117 -7.66 11.51 11.85
C THR A 117 -7.82 10.82 13.21
N GLU A 118 -8.13 9.52 13.25
CA GLU A 118 -8.50 8.83 14.50
C GLU A 118 -7.40 7.90 15.02
N LEU A 119 -6.54 7.37 14.14
CA LEU A 119 -5.54 6.36 14.53
C LEU A 119 -4.18 6.96 14.92
N GLY A 120 -4.02 8.28 14.82
CA GLY A 120 -2.72 8.93 15.05
C GLY A 120 -1.65 8.51 14.04
N LEU A 121 -2.06 8.10 12.84
CA LEU A 121 -1.18 7.67 11.75
C LEU A 121 -0.95 8.81 10.78
N GLN A 122 0.07 8.68 9.94
CA GLN A 122 0.33 9.58 8.82
C GLN A 122 0.50 8.77 7.54
N TYR A 123 -0.01 9.29 6.43
CA TYR A 123 0.12 8.68 5.12
C TYR A 123 1.16 9.42 4.27
N SER A 124 1.92 8.65 3.50
CA SER A 124 2.77 9.20 2.44
C SER A 124 1.92 9.51 1.19
N ARG A 125 2.59 9.83 0.08
CA ARG A 125 1.91 9.91 -1.21
C ARG A 125 1.42 8.53 -1.62
N PRO A 126 0.19 8.39 -2.16
CA PRO A 126 -0.28 7.12 -2.69
C PRO A 126 0.68 6.59 -3.77
N TYR A 127 1.15 5.36 -3.60
CA TYR A 127 1.99 4.68 -4.61
C TYR A 127 1.16 3.84 -5.59
N PHE A 128 -0.12 3.61 -5.28
CA PHE A 128 -1.05 2.91 -6.16
C PHE A 128 -2.46 3.49 -5.96
N ILE A 129 -3.19 3.69 -7.05
CA ILE A 129 -4.60 4.08 -7.05
C ILE A 129 -5.39 3.04 -7.85
N GLY A 130 -6.43 2.49 -7.25
CA GLY A 130 -7.29 1.53 -7.94
C GLY A 130 -8.65 1.35 -7.27
N PRO A 131 -9.62 0.80 -8.01
CA PRO A 131 -10.95 0.53 -7.47
C PRO A 131 -10.97 -0.71 -6.56
N THR A 132 -11.97 -0.72 -5.68
CA THR A 132 -12.48 -1.96 -5.09
C THR A 132 -13.49 -2.57 -6.07
N ASN A 133 -13.36 -3.86 -6.36
CA ASN A 133 -14.25 -4.59 -7.25
C ASN A 133 -14.78 -5.84 -6.56
N ILE A 134 -15.78 -6.45 -7.20
CA ILE A 134 -16.32 -7.76 -6.86
C ILE A 134 -16.05 -8.67 -8.07
N LEU A 135 -15.32 -9.75 -7.84
CA LEU A 135 -15.13 -10.85 -8.79
C LEU A 135 -16.19 -11.91 -8.50
N VAL A 136 -16.94 -12.34 -9.50
CA VAL A 136 -18.00 -13.34 -9.36
C VAL A 136 -17.65 -14.59 -10.15
N ARG A 137 -18.07 -15.76 -9.68
CA ARG A 137 -17.98 -17.00 -10.47
C ARG A 137 -18.83 -16.89 -11.74
N SER A 138 -18.27 -17.31 -12.87
CA SER A 138 -18.91 -17.15 -14.18
C SER A 138 -20.15 -18.03 -14.38
N ASP A 139 -20.24 -19.17 -13.67
CA ASP A 139 -21.36 -20.09 -13.76
C ASP A 139 -22.65 -19.59 -13.09
N LEU A 140 -22.54 -18.57 -12.24
CA LEU A 140 -23.70 -17.88 -11.64
C LEU A 140 -24.42 -16.96 -12.64
N GLY A 141 -23.76 -16.55 -13.73
CA GLY A 141 -24.34 -15.66 -14.74
C GLY A 141 -24.68 -14.25 -14.22
N ALA A 142 -24.21 -13.88 -13.04
CA ALA A 142 -24.47 -12.57 -12.43
C ALA A 142 -23.84 -11.44 -13.25
N THR A 143 -24.63 -10.41 -13.53
CA THR A 143 -24.21 -9.20 -14.25
C THR A 143 -24.47 -7.92 -13.46
N SER A 144 -25.23 -7.99 -12.37
CA SER A 144 -25.45 -6.90 -11.44
C SER A 144 -25.33 -7.37 -9.98
N PRO A 145 -25.21 -6.44 -9.01
CA PRO A 145 -25.20 -6.79 -7.58
C PRO A 145 -26.46 -7.51 -7.11
N GLU A 146 -27.62 -7.20 -7.68
CA GLU A 146 -28.92 -7.79 -7.33
C GLU A 146 -28.96 -9.29 -7.64
N ASP A 147 -28.18 -9.76 -8.63
CA ASP A 147 -28.04 -11.18 -8.95
C ASP A 147 -27.30 -11.97 -7.85
N LEU A 148 -26.74 -11.27 -6.84
CA LEU A 148 -25.98 -11.85 -5.72
C LEU A 148 -26.77 -11.86 -4.40
N GLU A 149 -28.09 -11.63 -4.45
CA GLU A 149 -28.97 -11.70 -3.28
C GLU A 149 -28.84 -13.05 -2.55
N GLY A 150 -28.54 -12.99 -1.26
CA GLY A 150 -28.32 -14.16 -0.40
C GLY A 150 -27.00 -14.91 -0.65
N GLY A 151 -26.13 -14.40 -1.54
CA GLY A 151 -24.89 -15.05 -1.91
C GLY A 151 -23.78 -14.95 -0.85
N VAL A 152 -22.76 -15.78 -0.99
CA VAL A 152 -21.60 -15.83 -0.08
C VAL A 152 -20.42 -15.04 -0.64
N PHE A 153 -19.93 -14.06 0.13
CA PHE A 153 -18.84 -13.18 -0.26
C PHE A 153 -17.58 -13.48 0.56
N CYS A 154 -16.54 -13.93 -0.12
CA CYS A 154 -15.20 -13.99 0.42
C CYS A 154 -14.62 -12.57 0.55
N ILE A 155 -14.15 -12.18 1.74
CA ILE A 155 -13.58 -10.83 1.98
C ILE A 155 -12.39 -10.93 2.96
N ASN A 156 -11.35 -10.13 2.75
CA ASN A 156 -10.28 -10.01 3.75
C ASN A 156 -10.77 -9.21 4.99
N ALA A 157 -10.64 -9.81 6.17
CA ALA A 157 -11.03 -9.20 7.44
C ALA A 157 -10.19 -7.96 7.78
N GLY A 158 -10.79 -6.96 8.42
CA GLY A 158 -10.06 -5.77 8.90
C GLY A 158 -9.60 -4.84 7.76
N THR A 159 -10.33 -4.89 6.63
CA THR A 159 -10.05 -4.06 5.45
C THR A 159 -11.12 -2.99 5.28
N SER A 160 -10.80 -1.95 4.50
CA SER A 160 -11.83 -1.00 4.06
C SER A 160 -12.83 -1.64 3.08
N ILE A 161 -12.43 -2.74 2.42
CA ILE A 161 -13.25 -3.45 1.44
C ILE A 161 -14.45 -4.10 2.13
N GLU A 162 -14.24 -4.73 3.28
CA GLU A 162 -15.31 -5.27 4.13
C GLU A 162 -16.40 -4.23 4.42
N ARG A 163 -15.99 -3.03 4.86
CA ARG A 163 -16.94 -1.92 5.09
C ARG A 163 -17.58 -1.42 3.80
N ILE A 164 -16.80 -1.27 2.72
CA ILE A 164 -17.32 -0.81 1.42
C ILE A 164 -18.41 -1.76 0.90
N VAL A 165 -18.22 -3.07 1.01
CA VAL A 165 -19.21 -4.07 0.59
C VAL A 165 -20.46 -3.99 1.47
N ALA A 166 -20.29 -3.93 2.80
CA ALA A 166 -21.41 -3.78 3.71
C ALA A 166 -22.25 -2.53 3.42
N ASP A 167 -21.61 -1.37 3.23
CA ASP A 167 -22.28 -0.12 2.90
C ASP A 167 -22.96 -0.19 1.52
N TYR A 168 -22.28 -0.76 0.52
CA TYR A 168 -22.78 -0.83 -0.86
C TYR A 168 -24.00 -1.74 -1.01
N MET A 169 -23.97 -2.92 -0.37
CA MET A 169 -25.09 -3.87 -0.36
C MET A 169 -26.24 -3.37 0.52
N GLY A 170 -25.92 -2.86 1.71
CA GLY A 170 -26.92 -2.30 2.63
C GLY A 170 -27.70 -1.13 2.02
N ALA A 171 -27.02 -0.24 1.29
CA ALA A 171 -27.68 0.87 0.58
C ALA A 171 -28.64 0.40 -0.53
N ARG A 172 -28.54 -0.85 -0.97
CA ARG A 172 -29.41 -1.47 -1.99
C ARG A 172 -30.43 -2.44 -1.41
N GLY A 173 -30.37 -2.70 -0.09
CA GLY A 173 -31.19 -3.72 0.54
C GLY A 173 -30.83 -5.14 0.10
N ILE A 174 -29.61 -5.36 -0.38
CA ILE A 174 -29.14 -6.68 -0.83
C ILE A 174 -28.61 -7.43 0.39
N THR A 175 -29.15 -8.63 0.65
CA THR A 175 -28.64 -9.50 1.70
C THR A 175 -27.50 -10.37 1.16
N TYR A 176 -26.51 -10.68 2.00
CA TYR A 176 -25.39 -11.55 1.64
C TYR A 176 -24.75 -12.12 2.92
N GLU A 177 -24.04 -13.23 2.79
CA GLU A 177 -23.19 -13.77 3.85
C GLU A 177 -21.73 -13.34 3.63
N ALA A 178 -21.11 -12.73 4.64
CA ALA A 178 -19.69 -12.41 4.61
C ALA A 178 -18.86 -13.58 5.17
N LEU A 179 -18.01 -14.18 4.34
CA LEU A 179 -17.01 -15.14 4.76
C LEU A 179 -15.64 -14.46 4.82
N ASN A 180 -15.23 -14.11 6.03
CA ASN A 180 -14.02 -13.33 6.27
C ASN A 180 -12.78 -14.21 6.41
N PHE A 181 -11.66 -13.77 5.82
CA PHE A 181 -10.37 -14.44 5.88
C PHE A 181 -9.25 -13.49 6.26
N GLU A 182 -8.28 -13.97 7.03
CA GLU A 182 -7.07 -13.20 7.33
C GLU A 182 -6.06 -13.23 6.18
N LYS A 183 -5.87 -14.40 5.56
CA LYS A 183 -4.90 -14.60 4.48
C LYS A 183 -5.56 -14.55 3.10
N ALA A 184 -4.88 -13.92 2.15
CA ALA A 184 -5.37 -13.82 0.78
C ALA A 184 -5.37 -15.18 0.06
N GLU A 185 -4.42 -16.07 0.36
CA GLU A 185 -4.35 -17.41 -0.21
C GLU A 185 -5.57 -18.27 0.16
N GLU A 186 -5.94 -18.28 1.45
CA GLU A 186 -7.11 -19.01 1.96
C GLU A 186 -8.41 -18.47 1.34
N LEU A 187 -8.50 -17.15 1.21
CA LEU A 187 -9.62 -16.49 0.56
C LEU A 187 -9.75 -16.86 -0.92
N ARG A 188 -8.66 -16.91 -1.68
CA ARG A 188 -8.69 -17.34 -3.10
C ARG A 188 -9.05 -18.82 -3.20
N ALA A 189 -8.45 -19.66 -2.36
CA ALA A 189 -8.75 -21.08 -2.32
C ALA A 189 -10.23 -21.36 -2.03
N ALA A 190 -10.85 -20.58 -1.15
CA ALA A 190 -12.28 -20.68 -0.87
C ALA A 190 -13.15 -20.32 -2.08
N LEU A 191 -12.79 -19.28 -2.84
CA LEU A 191 -13.48 -18.96 -4.11
C LEU A 191 -13.35 -20.11 -5.12
N TYR A 192 -12.14 -20.64 -5.34
CA TYR A 192 -11.91 -21.73 -6.30
C TYR A 192 -12.60 -23.04 -5.90
N ALA A 193 -12.72 -23.29 -4.60
CA ALA A 193 -13.46 -24.44 -4.07
C ALA A 193 -14.99 -24.26 -4.12
N GLY A 194 -15.48 -23.12 -4.63
CA GLY A 194 -16.91 -22.82 -4.71
C GLY A 194 -17.56 -22.55 -3.36
N ARG A 195 -16.78 -22.25 -2.31
CA ARG A 195 -17.31 -21.86 -0.98
C ARG A 195 -17.85 -20.43 -0.97
N CYS A 196 -17.47 -19.63 -1.95
CA CYS A 196 -17.94 -18.26 -2.15
C CYS A 196 -18.50 -18.11 -3.57
N ASP A 197 -19.55 -17.32 -3.69
CA ASP A 197 -20.15 -16.91 -4.96
C ASP A 197 -19.39 -15.72 -5.55
N ALA A 198 -18.90 -14.85 -4.66
CA ALA A 198 -18.17 -13.65 -5.00
C ALA A 198 -16.95 -13.44 -4.10
N LEU A 199 -15.98 -12.70 -4.63
CA LEU A 199 -14.80 -12.24 -3.93
C LEU A 199 -14.69 -10.72 -4.09
N ALA A 200 -14.80 -9.99 -2.97
CA ALA A 200 -14.55 -8.56 -2.97
C ALA A 200 -13.07 -8.27 -2.67
N GLY A 201 -12.47 -7.42 -3.48
CA GLY A 201 -11.03 -7.21 -3.41
C GLY A 201 -10.56 -5.98 -4.18
N PHE A 202 -9.26 -5.72 -4.07
CA PHE A 202 -8.61 -4.69 -4.85
C PHE A 202 -8.47 -5.14 -6.31
N GLY A 203 -8.77 -4.27 -7.28
CA GLY A 203 -8.83 -4.64 -8.69
C GLY A 203 -7.63 -5.46 -9.22
N PRO A 204 -6.38 -5.00 -9.03
CA PRO A 204 -5.19 -5.77 -9.41
C PRO A 204 -5.09 -7.17 -8.79
N PHE A 205 -5.42 -7.30 -7.50
CA PHE A 205 -5.43 -8.60 -6.82
C PHE A 205 -6.51 -9.53 -7.39
N LEU A 206 -7.68 -8.98 -7.72
CA LEU A 206 -8.76 -9.74 -8.36
C LEU A 206 -8.39 -10.16 -9.78
N ALA A 207 -7.70 -9.29 -10.53
CA ALA A 207 -7.18 -9.62 -11.86
C ALA A 207 -6.17 -10.78 -11.79
N ALA A 208 -5.22 -10.73 -10.85
CA ALA A 208 -4.27 -11.81 -10.61
C ALA A 208 -4.98 -13.10 -10.15
N THR A 209 -6.01 -12.98 -9.32
CA THR A 209 -6.83 -14.13 -8.88
C THR A 209 -7.55 -14.78 -10.06
N ARG A 210 -8.15 -13.99 -10.96
CA ARG A 210 -8.82 -14.50 -12.15
C ARG A 210 -7.86 -15.19 -13.13
N PHE A 211 -6.64 -14.66 -13.28
CA PHE A 211 -5.65 -15.25 -14.18
C PHE A 211 -5.20 -16.64 -13.74
N ASN A 212 -5.18 -16.88 -12.42
CA ASN A 212 -4.76 -18.15 -11.80
C ASN A 212 -5.93 -19.08 -11.46
N ALA A 213 -7.15 -18.77 -11.93
CA ALA A 213 -8.37 -19.56 -11.69
C ALA A 213 -8.52 -20.71 -12.69
#